data_AF-A0AAW5ZV94-F1
#
_entry.id   AF-A0AAW5ZV94-F1
#
_cell.length_a   1.000
_cell.length_b   1.000
_cell.length_c   1.000
_cell.angle_alpha   90.00
_cell.angle_beta   90.00
_cell.angle_gamma   90.00
#
_symmetry.space_group_name_H-M   'P 1'
#
loop_
_entity.id
_entity.type
_entity.pdbx_description
1 polymer ?
#
loop_
_entity_poly.entity_id
_entity_poly.type
_entity_poly.pdbx_seq_one_letter_code
_entity_poly.pdbx_strand_id
1 'polypeptide(L)'
;MTEIYRVYLKSAVEPGNPVTSDKTISGSRAAALAAFTELVNRTEFDGQRRAAVLSHGNRQVAYHRFDQAPGLPDYWRDRLDEIAWPQ
;
A
#
# COMPACT_ATOMS: atom_id res chain seq x y z
N MET A 1 8.07 1.60 22.07
CA MET A 1 7.25 0.76 21.19
C MET A 1 7.82 0.92 19.80
N THR A 2 8.24 -0.16 19.15
CA THR A 2 8.80 -0.08 17.80
C THR A 2 7.65 0.16 16.83
N GLU A 3 7.63 1.33 16.18
CA GLU A 3 6.75 1.56 15.04
C GLU A 3 7.10 0.52 13.98
N ILE A 4 6.11 -0.22 13.48
CA ILE A 4 6.31 -1.23 12.44
C ILE A 4 5.38 -0.90 11.29
N TYR A 5 5.96 -0.41 10.21
CA TYR A 5 5.28 -0.20 8.95
C TYR A 5 5.42 -1.45 8.08
N ARG A 6 4.33 -1.84 7.44
CA ARG A 6 4.24 -3.00 6.55
C ARG A 6 3.65 -2.53 5.25
N VAL A 7 4.43 -2.61 4.18
CA VAL A 7 3.99 -2.40 2.82
C VAL A 7 3.91 -3.76 2.16
N TYR A 8 2.76 -4.11 1.60
CA TYR A 8 2.65 -5.38 0.90
C TYR A 8 1.60 -5.36 -0.21
N LEU A 9 1.79 -6.23 -1.21
CA LEU A 9 0.80 -6.48 -2.24
C LEU A 9 -0.18 -7.57 -1.76
N LYS A 10 -1.47 -7.40 -2.04
CA LYS A 10 -2.49 -8.44 -1.84
C LYS A 10 -3.41 -8.54 -3.05
N SER A 11 -4.05 -9.69 -3.21
CA SER A 11 -5.10 -9.84 -4.21
C SER A 11 -6.35 -9.07 -3.75
N ALA A 12 -6.95 -8.29 -4.65
CA ALA A 12 -8.22 -7.60 -4.40
C ALA A 12 -9.44 -8.53 -4.60
N VAL A 13 -9.23 -9.72 -5.18
CA VAL A 13 -10.26 -10.74 -5.43
C VAL A 13 -10.55 -11.58 -4.20
N GLU A 14 -9.51 -11.97 -3.46
CA GLU A 14 -9.63 -12.80 -2.27
C GLU A 14 -9.20 -11.99 -1.05
N PRO A 15 -10.17 -11.47 -0.26
CA PRO A 15 -9.86 -10.75 0.97
C PRO A 15 -9.25 -11.73 1.99
N GLY A 16 -7.92 -11.83 2.01
CA GLY A 16 -7.22 -12.65 3.01
C GLY A 16 -5.86 -13.17 2.59
N ASN A 17 -5.53 -13.19 1.29
CA ASN A 17 -4.24 -13.71 0.84
C ASN A 17 -3.29 -12.57 0.43
N PRO A 18 -2.36 -12.14 1.31
CA PRO A 18 -1.28 -11.27 0.88
C PRO A 18 -0.46 -12.01 -0.18
N VAL A 19 -0.22 -11.34 -1.31
CA VAL A 19 0.73 -11.84 -2.31
C VAL A 19 2.10 -11.58 -1.70
N THR A 20 2.67 -12.62 -1.08
CA THR A 20 3.89 -12.54 -0.25
C THR A 20 5.14 -12.09 -1.03
N SER A 21 5.05 -11.93 -2.35
CA SER A 21 6.17 -11.58 -3.23
C SER A 21 6.77 -10.20 -2.92
N ASP A 22 5.96 -9.22 -2.56
CA ASP A 22 6.42 -7.85 -2.28
C ASP A 22 5.93 -7.45 -0.90
N LYS A 23 6.75 -7.70 0.12
CA LYS A 23 6.49 -7.31 1.52
C LYS A 23 7.70 -6.58 2.10
N THR A 24 7.56 -5.29 2.32
CA THR A 24 8.55 -4.46 3.01
C THR A 24 8.09 -4.23 4.45
N ILE A 25 8.95 -4.54 5.42
CA ILE A 25 8.73 -4.21 6.83
C ILE A 25 9.79 -3.19 7.23
N SER A 26 9.39 -2.03 7.72
CA SER A 26 10.31 -0.97 8.14
C SER A 26 9.88 -0.34 9.45
N GLY A 27 10.86 0.07 10.25
CA GLY A 27 10.63 0.88 11.45
C GLY A 27 10.56 2.38 11.17
N SER A 28 10.80 2.80 9.94
CA SER A 28 10.81 4.22 9.56
C SER A 28 9.67 4.55 8.60
N ARG A 29 8.89 5.58 8.95
CA ARG A 29 7.84 6.14 8.11
C ARG A 29 8.35 6.50 6.71
N ALA A 30 9.52 7.13 6.61
CA ALA A 30 10.09 7.55 5.33
C ALA A 30 10.38 6.34 4.43
N ALA A 31 10.97 5.28 4.98
CA ALA A 31 11.24 4.05 4.25
C ALA A 31 9.95 3.31 3.84
N ALA A 32 8.90 3.36 4.68
CA ALA A 32 7.60 2.79 4.36
C ALA A 32 6.89 3.56 3.24
N LEU A 33 6.92 4.90 3.29
CA LEU A 33 6.37 5.74 2.23
C LEU A 33 7.12 5.52 0.92
N ALA A 34 8.46 5.46 0.93
CA ALA A 34 9.26 5.19 -0.27
C ALA A 34 8.88 3.84 -0.89
N ALA A 35 8.85 2.76 -0.09
CA ALA A 35 8.46 1.44 -0.57
C ALA A 35 7.01 1.39 -1.09
N PHE A 36 6.07 2.08 -0.43
CA PHE A 36 4.69 2.16 -0.89
C PHE A 36 4.59 2.96 -2.20
N THR A 37 5.31 4.07 -2.30
CA THR A 37 5.41 4.91 -3.51
C THR A 37 5.93 4.10 -4.68
N GLU A 38 7.02 3.36 -4.50
CA GLU A 38 7.57 2.48 -5.53
C GLU A 38 6.54 1.41 -5.93
N LEU A 39 5.85 0.81 -4.96
CA LEU A 39 4.87 -0.24 -5.23
C LEU A 39 3.66 0.27 -6.01
N VAL A 40 3.03 1.38 -5.60
CA VAL A 40 1.88 1.98 -6.33
C VAL A 40 2.27 2.52 -7.70
N ASN A 41 3.55 2.86 -7.90
CA ASN A 41 4.06 3.30 -9.19
C ASN A 41 4.39 2.16 -10.15
N ARG A 42 4.29 0.89 -9.74
CA ARG A 42 4.48 -0.24 -10.65
C ARG A 42 3.28 -0.37 -11.60
N THR A 43 3.51 -0.05 -12.86
CA THR A 43 2.51 -0.20 -13.94
C THR A 43 2.27 -1.65 -14.32
N GLU A 44 3.14 -2.57 -13.94
CA GLU A 44 2.98 -4.00 -14.23
C GLU A 44 1.68 -4.57 -13.62
N PHE A 45 1.18 -3.97 -12.54
CA PHE A 45 -0.04 -4.39 -11.86
C PHE A 45 -1.29 -3.60 -12.30
N ASP A 46 -1.14 -2.59 -13.16
CA ASP A 46 -2.25 -1.75 -13.63
C ASP A 46 -3.30 -2.59 -14.36
N GLY A 47 -4.58 -2.39 -14.01
CA GLY A 47 -5.69 -3.20 -14.50
C GLY A 47 -5.79 -4.62 -13.88
N GLN A 48 -4.81 -5.04 -13.07
CA GLN A 48 -4.93 -6.28 -12.30
C GLN A 48 -5.73 -6.05 -11.04
N ARG A 49 -6.50 -7.06 -10.61
CA ARG A 49 -7.22 -7.07 -9.32
C ARG A 49 -6.24 -7.31 -8.15
N ARG A 50 -5.27 -6.43 -8.02
CA ARG A 50 -4.28 -6.38 -6.96
C ARG A 50 -4.40 -5.08 -6.20
N ALA A 51 -3.92 -5.08 -4.97
CA ALA A 51 -3.89 -3.91 -4.15
C ALA A 51 -2.61 -3.82 -3.33
N ALA A 52 -2.00 -2.63 -3.34
CA ALA A 52 -0.91 -2.28 -2.45
C ALA A 52 -1.48 -1.78 -1.13
N VAL A 53 -0.99 -2.31 -0.02
CA VAL A 53 -1.44 -1.96 1.33
C VAL A 53 -0.27 -1.40 2.11
N LEU A 54 -0.49 -0.25 2.72
CA LEU A 54 0.38 0.30 3.75
C LEU A 54 -0.34 0.14 5.10
N SER A 55 0.29 -0.56 6.02
CA SER A 55 -0.21 -0.78 7.37
C SER A 55 0.83 -0.32 8.38
N HIS A 56 0.39 0.30 9.47
CA HIS A 56 1.22 0.65 10.61
C HIS A 56 0.73 -0.13 11.84
N GLY A 57 1.57 -1.04 12.34
CA GLY A 57 1.22 -1.99 13.38
C GLY A 57 0.05 -2.88 12.95
N ASN A 58 -1.12 -2.63 13.57
CA ASN A 58 -2.37 -3.34 13.30
C ASN A 58 -3.41 -2.50 12.54
N ARG A 59 -3.04 -1.28 12.10
CA ARG A 59 -3.94 -0.35 11.42
C ARG A 59 -3.55 -0.17 9.96
N GLN A 60 -4.51 -0.39 9.06
CA GLN A 60 -4.34 -0.03 7.65
C GLN A 60 -4.32 1.50 7.52
N VAL A 61 -3.24 2.01 6.94
CA VAL A 61 -2.99 3.44 6.74
C VAL A 61 -3.40 3.86 5.33
N ALA A 62 -3.04 3.06 4.32
CA ALA A 62 -3.46 3.29 2.94
C ALA A 62 -3.76 1.97 2.22
N TYR A 63 -4.65 2.05 1.24
CA TYR A 63 -5.10 0.92 0.43
C TYR A 63 -5.27 1.34 -1.02
N HIS A 64 -4.32 0.93 -1.86
CA HIS A 64 -4.30 1.25 -3.27
C HIS A 64 -4.71 0.06 -4.10
N ARG A 65 -5.70 0.22 -4.97
CA ARG A 65 -6.08 -0.77 -5.98
C ARG A 65 -5.55 -0.38 -7.35
N PHE A 66 -4.90 -1.31 -8.02
CA PHE A 66 -4.37 -1.11 -9.36
C PHE A 66 -5.44 -1.26 -10.46
N ASP A 67 -6.61 -1.81 -10.12
CA ASP A 67 -7.77 -1.86 -11.01
C ASP A 67 -8.63 -0.59 -10.97
N GLN A 68 -8.31 0.37 -10.10
CA GLN A 68 -9.12 1.57 -9.91
C GLN A 68 -8.59 2.74 -10.73
N ALA A 69 -9.51 3.54 -11.26
CA ALA A 69 -9.19 4.76 -11.99
C ALA A 69 -8.73 5.88 -11.05
N PRO A 70 -7.91 6.83 -11.55
CA PRO A 70 -7.57 8.05 -10.82
C PRO A 70 -8.83 8.82 -10.38
N GLY A 71 -8.82 9.30 -9.14
CA GLY A 71 -9.95 10.01 -8.54
C GLY A 71 -10.84 9.15 -7.64
N LEU A 72 -10.68 7.82 -7.65
CA LEU A 72 -11.36 6.93 -6.72
C LEU A 72 -10.64 6.90 -5.35
N PRO A 73 -11.36 6.60 -4.25
CA PRO A 73 -10.79 6.62 -2.90
C PRO A 73 -9.65 5.60 -2.70
N ASP A 74 -9.63 4.52 -3.47
CA ASP A 74 -8.58 3.50 -3.45
C ASP A 74 -7.43 3.77 -4.44
N TYR A 75 -7.35 4.98 -5.00
CA TYR A 75 -6.27 5.38 -5.91
C TYR A 75 -5.29 6.34 -5.21
N TRP A 76 -4.10 5.83 -4.85
CA TRP A 76 -3.12 6.57 -4.05
C TRP A 76 -1.94 7.13 -4.82
N ARG A 77 -1.75 6.76 -6.10
CA ARG A 77 -0.55 7.10 -6.88
C ARG A 77 -0.22 8.59 -6.86
N ASP A 78 -1.24 9.43 -6.97
CA ASP A 78 -1.15 10.90 -6.96
C ASP A 78 -1.57 11.54 -5.61
N ARG A 79 -1.84 10.73 -4.59
CA ARG A 79 -2.42 11.17 -3.29
C ARG A 79 -1.59 10.72 -2.09
N LEU A 80 -0.32 10.41 -2.29
CA LEU A 80 0.59 9.91 -1.25
C LEU A 80 0.77 10.93 -0.10
N ASP A 81 0.70 12.22 -0.39
CA ASP A 81 0.75 13.30 0.59
C ASP A 81 -0.50 13.39 1.48
N GLU A 82 -1.63 12.80 1.04
CA GLU A 82 -2.89 12.77 1.81
C GLU A 82 -2.96 11.59 2.79
N ILE A 83 -1.92 10.76 2.85
CA ILE A 83 -1.89 9.62 3.76
C ILE A 83 -1.96 10.11 5.22
N ALA A 84 -3.03 9.73 5.91
CA ALA A 84 -3.22 10.02 7.33
C ALA A 84 -2.34 9.08 8.17
N TRP A 85 -1.12 9.53 8.45
CA TRP A 85 -0.19 8.79 9.30
C TRP A 85 -0.65 8.79 10.76
N PRO A 86 -0.64 7.63 11.45
CA PRO A 86 -0.87 7.59 12.88
C PRO A 86 0.23 8.40 13.60
N GLN A 87 -0.17 9.22 14.58
CA GLN A 87 0.74 9.93 15.49
C GLN A 87 1.32 9.01 16.56
#